data_AF-A0A0C1ZW14-F1
#
_entry.id   AF-A0A0C1ZW14-F1
#
_cell.length_a   1.000
_cell.length_b   1.000
_cell.length_c   1.000
_cell.angle_alpha   90.00
_cell.angle_beta   90.00
_cell.angle_gamma   90.00
#
_symmetry.space_group_name_H-M   'P 1'
#
loop_
_entity.id
_entity.type
_entity.pdbx_description
1 polymer ?
#
loop_
_entity_poly.entity_id
_entity_poly.type
_entity_poly.pdbx_seq_one_letter_code
_entity_poly.pdbx_strand_id
1 'polypeptide(L)'
;MLCATLTLGLACGDSTSGEGYTSAGDGDGDGDGDTTGDGDGDGDDTGTGDGDGDGDAIMIDPDNMIDNFEDGDGSLIPNGGRQGYWYTFNDATEGATQTPADDMVLPEAGGAAGTAMAMHTTGSGFAEWGAGIGIDLNNAGDPEGGNGIKMAYDASGFTGVVLRAKGNGQIRAAVQIEATIPPEEGGTCAMDCDPHGKVLLLSDEWQQFTLTFDQLNQEGWGTPAVWDASKIVGIQFKAAKNTEFDFWVDEIGLY
;
A
#
# COMPACT_ATOMS: atom_id res chain seq x y z
N MET A 1 5.90 -49.70 -12.83
CA MET A 1 7.22 -49.23 -12.36
C MET A 1 7.01 -48.58 -11.00
N LEU A 2 7.96 -48.75 -10.10
CA LEU A 2 7.82 -48.82 -8.63
C LEU A 2 7.01 -47.72 -7.93
N CYS A 3 6.20 -48.17 -6.97
CA CYS A 3 5.73 -47.44 -5.81
C CYS A 3 6.88 -47.38 -4.77
N ALA A 4 7.20 -46.21 -4.24
CA ALA A 4 8.13 -46.07 -3.11
C ALA A 4 7.58 -45.02 -2.12
N THR A 5 6.92 -45.52 -1.09
CA THR A 5 6.69 -44.86 0.18
C THR A 5 8.01 -44.58 0.90
N LEU A 6 8.22 -43.35 1.37
CA LEU A 6 9.25 -43.02 2.34
C LEU A 6 8.59 -42.39 3.57
N THR A 7 8.65 -43.11 4.68
CA THR A 7 8.29 -42.66 6.03
C THR A 7 9.55 -42.80 6.88
N LEU A 8 9.95 -41.77 7.62
CA LEU A 8 10.80 -41.76 8.82
C LEU A 8 11.00 -40.27 9.18
N GLY A 9 10.95 -39.77 10.41
CA GLY A 9 10.77 -40.35 11.73
C GLY A 9 10.86 -39.19 12.73
N LEU A 10 9.91 -39.15 13.67
CA LEU A 10 9.83 -38.21 14.77
C LEU A 10 10.99 -38.44 15.76
N ALA A 11 11.66 -37.40 16.23
CA ALA A 11 12.53 -37.47 17.41
C ALA A 11 12.19 -36.34 18.38
N CYS A 12 11.58 -36.73 19.50
CA CYS A 12 11.43 -35.91 20.69
C CYS A 12 12.75 -35.88 21.47
N GLY A 13 13.13 -34.71 21.99
CA GLY A 13 14.17 -34.53 23.00
C GLY A 13 13.63 -33.63 24.10
N ASP A 14 13.50 -34.21 25.30
CA ASP A 14 12.83 -33.69 26.48
C ASP A 14 13.82 -33.10 27.50
N SER A 15 13.34 -32.10 28.24
CA SER A 15 13.58 -31.78 29.67
C SER A 15 14.85 -31.09 30.19
N THR A 16 14.54 -30.25 31.20
CA THR A 16 15.31 -29.75 32.37
C THR A 16 15.96 -28.36 32.27
N SER A 17 15.98 -27.47 33.27
CA SER A 17 15.18 -27.17 34.48
C SER A 17 15.91 -26.05 35.25
N GLY A 18 15.18 -25.11 35.87
CA GLY A 18 15.66 -24.18 36.92
C GLY A 18 16.49 -22.99 36.42
N GLU A 19 16.53 -21.80 37.02
CA GLU A 19 16.08 -21.21 38.29
C GLU A 19 15.93 -19.70 37.97
N GLY A 20 14.92 -18.95 38.42
CA GLY A 20 14.71 -18.57 39.81
C GLY A 20 15.62 -17.41 40.25
N TYR A 21 15.39 -16.17 39.79
CA TYR A 21 15.90 -14.97 40.46
C TYR A 21 14.84 -13.87 40.55
N THR A 22 14.40 -13.64 41.78
CA THR A 22 13.70 -12.45 42.26
C THR A 22 14.69 -11.30 42.44
N SER A 23 14.35 -10.09 42.00
CA SER A 23 14.69 -8.88 42.76
C SER A 23 13.71 -7.78 42.42
N ALA A 24 12.93 -7.41 43.43
CA ALA A 24 12.26 -6.13 43.50
C ALA A 24 13.30 -5.00 43.53
N GLY A 25 12.92 -3.86 42.97
CA GLY A 25 13.68 -2.62 43.01
C GLY A 25 12.70 -1.47 42.87
N ASP A 26 12.17 -1.04 44.01
CA ASP A 26 11.42 0.20 44.18
C ASP A 26 12.31 1.40 43.82
N GLY A 27 11.73 2.39 43.15
CA GLY A 27 12.39 3.62 42.75
C GLY A 27 11.39 4.73 42.53
N ASP A 28 10.85 5.26 43.62
CA ASP A 28 10.11 6.52 43.68
C ASP A 28 11.01 7.67 43.22
N GLY A 29 10.50 8.51 42.34
CA GLY A 29 11.17 9.69 41.83
C GLY A 29 10.18 10.80 41.52
N ASP A 30 9.71 11.48 42.56
CA ASP A 30 9.02 12.76 42.48
C ASP A 30 9.93 13.82 41.87
N GLY A 31 9.39 14.61 40.94
CA GLY A 31 10.09 15.71 40.29
C GLY A 31 9.11 16.75 39.73
N ASP A 32 8.49 17.51 40.62
CA ASP A 32 7.79 18.76 40.28
C ASP A 32 8.77 19.78 39.69
N GLY A 33 8.39 20.40 38.58
CA GLY A 33 9.15 21.45 37.92
C GLY A 33 8.27 22.30 37.02
N ASP A 34 7.44 23.12 37.63
CA ASP A 34 6.70 24.21 36.99
C ASP A 34 7.67 25.34 36.59
N THR A 35 7.70 25.68 35.29
CA THR A 35 8.20 26.98 34.82
C THR A 35 7.30 27.51 33.72
N THR A 36 6.53 28.53 34.09
CA THR A 36 5.85 29.50 33.24
C THR A 36 6.79 30.15 32.21
N GLY A 37 6.34 30.28 30.97
CA GLY A 37 6.98 31.10 29.95
C GLY A 37 6.05 31.39 28.78
N ASP A 38 5.31 32.49 28.88
CA ASP A 38 4.60 33.10 27.76
C ASP A 38 5.61 33.53 26.68
N GLY A 39 5.31 33.20 25.42
CA GLY A 39 6.09 33.59 24.26
C GLY A 39 5.27 33.47 22.99
N ASP A 40 4.55 34.55 22.66
CA ASP A 40 3.96 34.77 21.34
C ASP A 40 5.05 34.70 20.26
N GLY A 41 4.84 33.81 19.29
CA GLY A 41 5.71 33.67 18.11
C GLY A 41 4.88 33.23 16.92
N ASP A 42 4.44 34.21 16.14
CA ASP A 42 3.90 34.02 14.78
C ASP A 42 4.94 33.25 13.94
N GLY A 43 4.62 31.98 13.66
CA GLY A 43 5.36 31.11 12.75
C GLY A 43 4.39 30.60 11.70
N ASP A 44 4.48 31.19 10.50
CA ASP A 44 3.85 30.76 9.26
C ASP A 44 4.32 29.32 8.95
N ASP A 45 3.51 28.34 9.32
CA ASP A 45 3.76 26.93 9.08
C ASP A 45 2.92 26.48 7.87
N THR A 46 3.52 26.50 6.68
CA THR A 46 3.04 25.71 5.56
C THR A 46 3.43 24.25 5.80
N GLY A 47 2.81 23.63 6.80
CA GLY A 47 2.95 22.23 7.13
C GLY A 47 2.05 21.39 6.23
N THR A 48 2.61 20.78 5.19
CA THR A 48 2.02 19.60 4.51
C THR A 48 2.65 18.32 5.05
N GLY A 49 2.97 18.28 6.34
CA GLY A 49 3.49 17.12 7.02
C GLY A 49 2.37 16.29 7.63
N ASP A 50 1.56 15.63 6.80
CA ASP A 50 0.54 14.67 7.26
C ASP A 50 1.21 13.32 7.61
N GLY A 51 2.20 13.38 8.50
CA GLY A 51 2.42 12.23 9.35
C GLY A 51 1.22 12.21 10.28
N ASP A 52 0.23 11.37 9.99
CA ASP A 52 -0.92 11.11 10.86
C ASP A 52 -0.41 10.47 12.17
N GLY A 53 0.15 11.31 13.05
CA GLY A 53 0.60 10.97 14.38
C GLY A 53 -0.53 11.12 15.40
N ASP A 54 -0.58 10.16 16.33
CA ASP A 54 -1.40 10.08 17.55
C ASP A 54 -2.86 9.62 17.46
N GLY A 55 -3.32 9.09 16.32
CA GLY A 55 -4.50 8.22 16.28
C GLY A 55 -4.12 6.76 16.56
N ASP A 56 -4.93 6.01 17.33
CA ASP A 56 -4.82 4.55 17.35
C ASP A 56 -4.86 4.03 15.90
N ALA A 57 -3.93 3.14 15.55
CA ALA A 57 -3.86 2.59 14.20
C ALA A 57 -5.21 1.97 13.79
N ILE A 58 -5.69 2.29 12.59
CA ILE A 58 -6.90 1.68 12.02
C ILE A 58 -6.62 0.20 11.80
N MET A 59 -7.38 -0.64 12.48
CA MET A 59 -7.35 -2.10 12.30
C MET A 59 -8.26 -2.47 11.12
N ILE A 60 -7.72 -3.24 10.18
CA ILE A 60 -8.46 -3.73 9.02
C ILE A 60 -9.24 -4.98 9.43
N ASP A 61 -10.55 -4.98 9.18
CA ASP A 61 -11.35 -6.21 9.30
C ASP A 61 -10.82 -7.23 8.27
N PRO A 62 -10.54 -8.49 8.64
CA PRO A 62 -10.08 -9.52 7.70
C PRO A 62 -10.93 -9.65 6.43
N ASP A 63 -12.25 -9.43 6.50
CA ASP A 63 -13.14 -9.48 5.33
C ASP A 63 -12.93 -8.28 4.38
N ASN A 64 -12.35 -7.19 4.90
CA ASN A 64 -12.07 -5.94 4.18
C ASN A 64 -10.59 -5.79 3.77
N MET A 65 -9.72 -6.73 4.17
CA MET A 65 -8.35 -6.79 3.69
C MET A 65 -8.33 -6.98 2.17
N ILE A 66 -7.67 -6.06 1.47
CA ILE A 66 -7.39 -6.17 0.04
C ILE A 66 -6.18 -7.07 -0.12
N ASP A 67 -5.10 -6.78 0.59
CA ASP A 67 -3.90 -7.61 0.55
C ASP A 67 -3.00 -7.35 1.76
N ASN A 68 -2.41 -8.42 2.28
CA ASN A 68 -1.36 -8.40 3.29
C ASN A 68 -0.13 -9.22 2.88
N PHE A 69 -0.09 -9.73 1.65
CA PHE A 69 1.04 -10.41 1.02
C PHE A 69 1.52 -11.72 1.65
N GLU A 70 0.89 -12.18 2.73
CA GLU A 70 1.35 -13.34 3.51
C GLU A 70 1.13 -14.69 2.80
N ASP A 71 0.34 -14.71 1.72
CA ASP A 71 0.21 -15.88 0.84
C ASP A 71 1.35 -16.00 -0.18
N GLY A 72 2.17 -14.94 -0.32
CA GLY A 72 3.38 -14.92 -1.13
C GLY A 72 3.12 -14.92 -2.63
N ASP A 73 1.91 -14.59 -3.08
CA ASP A 73 1.58 -14.51 -4.49
C ASP A 73 1.31 -13.06 -4.96
N GLY A 74 1.10 -12.90 -6.26
CA GLY A 74 0.92 -11.58 -6.90
C GLY A 74 -0.55 -11.17 -7.00
N SER A 75 -1.46 -11.83 -6.29
CA SER A 75 -2.90 -11.62 -6.35
C SER A 75 -3.40 -10.98 -5.07
N LEU A 76 -4.42 -10.14 -5.17
CA LEU A 76 -5.12 -9.69 -3.97
C LEU A 76 -5.86 -10.84 -3.28
N ILE A 77 -6.23 -10.64 -2.01
CA ILE A 77 -7.07 -11.57 -1.27
C ILE A 77 -8.49 -11.52 -1.86
N PRO A 78 -9.06 -12.66 -2.32
CA PRO A 78 -10.35 -12.69 -3.04
C PRO A 78 -11.57 -12.59 -2.11
N ASN A 79 -11.56 -11.62 -1.20
CA ASN A 79 -12.63 -11.31 -0.26
C ASN A 79 -13.60 -10.28 -0.85
N GLY A 80 -14.86 -10.33 -0.41
CA GLY A 80 -15.87 -9.34 -0.83
C GLY A 80 -16.15 -9.29 -2.34
N GLY A 81 -15.83 -10.35 -3.09
CA GLY A 81 -15.96 -10.40 -4.55
C GLY A 81 -14.81 -9.75 -5.32
N ARG A 82 -13.73 -9.35 -4.64
CA ARG A 82 -12.50 -8.86 -5.28
C ARG A 82 -11.79 -10.00 -6.01
N GLN A 83 -11.13 -9.65 -7.11
CA GLN A 83 -10.23 -10.53 -7.86
C GLN A 83 -9.28 -9.63 -8.63
N GLY A 84 -7.97 -9.87 -8.56
CA GLY A 84 -7.01 -8.97 -9.18
C GLY A 84 -5.58 -9.37 -8.94
N TYR A 85 -4.69 -8.83 -9.74
CA TYR A 85 -3.25 -9.08 -9.67
C TYR A 85 -2.50 -7.76 -9.59
N TRP A 86 -1.41 -7.77 -8.82
CA TRP A 86 -0.47 -6.68 -8.75
C TRP A 86 0.28 -6.54 -10.07
N TYR A 87 0.52 -5.31 -10.47
CA TYR A 87 1.22 -4.97 -11.70
C TYR A 87 2.18 -3.81 -11.47
N THR A 88 3.15 -3.68 -12.38
CA THR A 88 3.99 -2.49 -12.48
C THR A 88 3.55 -1.67 -13.67
N PHE A 89 3.75 -0.36 -13.61
CA PHE A 89 3.48 0.53 -14.73
C PHE A 89 4.52 1.63 -14.77
N ASN A 90 4.87 2.07 -15.97
CA ASN A 90 5.82 3.17 -16.18
C ASN A 90 5.65 3.84 -17.53
N ASP A 91 6.27 5.01 -17.68
CA ASP A 91 6.21 5.82 -18.90
C ASP A 91 7.11 5.33 -20.05
N ALA A 92 7.70 4.14 -19.92
CA ALA A 92 8.57 3.51 -20.91
C ALA A 92 9.76 4.39 -21.39
N THR A 93 10.21 5.34 -20.56
CA THR A 93 11.41 6.14 -20.85
C THR A 93 12.60 5.24 -21.17
N GLU A 94 13.26 5.50 -22.30
CA GLU A 94 14.43 4.72 -22.74
C GLU A 94 15.57 4.79 -21.71
N GLY A 95 16.01 3.62 -21.25
CA GLY A 95 17.08 3.49 -20.26
C GLY A 95 16.65 3.62 -18.80
N ALA A 96 15.37 3.88 -18.53
CA ALA A 96 14.81 3.81 -17.18
C ALA A 96 14.72 2.35 -16.70
N THR A 97 14.74 2.16 -15.39
CA THR A 97 14.65 0.84 -14.76
C THR A 97 13.58 0.83 -13.68
N GLN A 98 12.84 -0.28 -13.59
CA GLN A 98 11.92 -0.57 -12.50
C GLN A 98 12.03 -2.04 -12.11
N THR A 99 11.94 -2.32 -10.82
CA THR A 99 11.82 -3.65 -10.23
C THR A 99 10.61 -3.66 -9.29
N PRO A 100 9.77 -4.70 -9.26
CA PRO A 100 9.76 -5.86 -10.16
C PRO A 100 9.57 -5.46 -11.64
N ALA A 101 9.85 -6.41 -12.54
CA ALA A 101 9.50 -6.26 -13.94
C ALA A 101 8.01 -6.63 -14.16
N ASP A 102 7.44 -6.18 -15.26
CA ASP A 102 6.00 -6.33 -15.58
C ASP A 102 5.52 -7.80 -15.65
N ASP A 103 6.43 -8.75 -15.91
CA ASP A 103 6.10 -10.17 -16.02
C ASP A 103 6.01 -10.91 -14.68
N MET A 104 6.50 -10.32 -13.58
CA MET A 104 6.50 -10.97 -12.27
C MET A 104 6.50 -9.96 -11.12
N VAL A 105 5.30 -9.57 -10.68
CA VAL A 105 5.10 -8.72 -9.50
C VAL A 105 4.72 -9.60 -8.32
N LEU A 106 5.70 -9.86 -7.45
CA LEU A 106 5.55 -10.71 -6.27
C LEU A 106 6.03 -9.96 -5.03
N PRO A 107 5.43 -10.23 -3.86
CA PRO A 107 5.91 -9.67 -2.62
C PRO A 107 7.28 -10.24 -2.23
N GLU A 108 8.00 -9.51 -1.40
CA GLU A 108 9.29 -9.92 -0.83
C GLU A 108 9.34 -9.73 0.69
N ALA A 109 10.34 -10.32 1.33
CA ALA A 109 10.48 -10.30 2.78
C ALA A 109 10.79 -8.89 3.29
N GLY A 110 9.97 -8.38 4.22
CA GLY A 110 10.14 -7.03 4.77
C GLY A 110 8.90 -6.40 5.39
N GLY A 111 7.90 -7.22 5.74
CA GLY A 111 6.56 -6.83 6.15
C GLY A 111 6.44 -5.78 7.27
N ALA A 112 5.30 -5.12 7.30
CA ALA A 112 4.87 -4.14 8.29
C ALA A 112 4.20 -4.81 9.49
N ALA A 113 4.11 -4.13 10.63
CA ALA A 113 3.31 -4.61 11.78
C ALA A 113 3.61 -6.05 12.28
N GLY A 114 4.79 -6.59 11.98
CA GLY A 114 5.18 -7.95 12.35
C GLY A 114 4.80 -9.04 11.33
N THR A 115 4.31 -8.68 10.15
CA THR A 115 4.14 -9.57 8.99
C THR A 115 5.48 -9.91 8.36
N ALA A 116 5.50 -10.93 7.49
CA ALA A 116 6.72 -11.40 6.85
C ALA A 116 6.95 -10.74 5.49
N MET A 117 5.88 -10.48 4.73
CA MET A 117 5.90 -10.13 3.33
C MET A 117 5.33 -8.74 3.10
N ALA A 118 5.81 -8.06 2.06
CA ALA A 118 5.27 -6.79 1.59
C ALA A 118 5.60 -6.60 0.10
N MET A 119 4.87 -5.72 -0.58
CA MET A 119 5.20 -5.36 -1.95
C MET A 119 6.28 -4.27 -1.96
N HIS A 120 7.38 -4.53 -2.66
CA HIS A 120 8.49 -3.60 -2.83
C HIS A 120 8.62 -3.19 -4.28
N THR A 121 8.91 -1.91 -4.54
CA THR A 121 9.34 -1.49 -5.86
C THR A 121 10.47 -0.46 -5.79
N THR A 122 11.40 -0.59 -6.74
CA THR A 122 12.50 0.36 -6.94
C THR A 122 12.56 0.80 -8.40
N GLY A 123 13.06 1.99 -8.65
CA GLY A 123 13.26 2.45 -10.01
C GLY A 123 13.88 3.83 -10.14
N SER A 124 14.34 4.14 -11.35
CA SER A 124 14.99 5.42 -11.67
C SER A 124 14.95 5.70 -13.17
N GLY A 125 15.20 6.96 -13.54
CA GLY A 125 15.41 7.37 -14.94
C GLY A 125 14.16 7.73 -15.74
N PHE A 126 12.96 7.63 -15.16
CA PHE A 126 11.70 8.02 -15.82
C PHE A 126 11.59 9.53 -16.03
N ALA A 127 11.19 9.98 -17.22
CA ALA A 127 11.29 11.38 -17.64
C ALA A 127 9.96 12.04 -18.06
N GLU A 128 8.86 11.29 -18.21
CA GLU A 128 7.59 11.82 -18.71
C GLU A 128 6.55 11.99 -17.60
N TRP A 129 6.04 10.90 -17.04
CA TRP A 129 5.06 10.92 -15.95
C TRP A 129 5.45 10.04 -14.76
N GLY A 130 6.46 9.16 -14.89
CA GLY A 130 7.00 8.36 -13.78
C GLY A 130 6.70 6.87 -13.89
N ALA A 131 6.63 6.21 -12.73
CA ALA A 131 6.44 4.77 -12.61
C ALA A 131 5.81 4.40 -11.26
N GLY A 132 5.33 3.16 -11.14
CA GLY A 132 4.70 2.69 -9.91
C GLY A 132 4.23 1.25 -9.96
N ILE A 133 3.55 0.86 -8.89
CA ILE A 133 2.85 -0.42 -8.74
C ILE A 133 1.38 -0.17 -8.49
N GLY A 134 0.53 -1.11 -8.91
CA GLY A 134 -0.90 -1.01 -8.70
C GLY A 134 -1.57 -2.36 -8.57
N ILE A 135 -2.82 -2.32 -8.14
CA ILE A 135 -3.71 -3.48 -8.01
C ILE A 135 -5.09 -3.12 -8.54
N ASP A 136 -5.63 -3.96 -9.41
CA ASP A 136 -7.03 -3.85 -9.85
C ASP A 136 -7.92 -4.59 -8.85
N LEU A 137 -9.04 -4.00 -8.41
CA LEU A 137 -9.91 -4.63 -7.42
C LEU A 137 -10.85 -5.68 -8.03
N ASN A 138 -11.09 -5.60 -9.33
CA ASN A 138 -11.94 -6.54 -10.07
C ASN A 138 -11.44 -6.72 -11.51
N ASN A 139 -10.39 -7.52 -11.67
CA ASN A 139 -9.83 -7.93 -12.94
C ASN A 139 -9.38 -9.40 -12.84
N ALA A 140 -10.17 -10.33 -13.36
CA ALA A 140 -9.88 -11.76 -13.31
C ALA A 140 -8.69 -12.19 -14.21
N GLY A 141 -8.10 -11.25 -14.96
CA GLY A 141 -7.27 -11.56 -16.11
C GLY A 141 -8.11 -12.02 -17.31
N ASP A 142 -7.50 -12.14 -18.48
CA ASP A 142 -8.14 -12.76 -19.64
C ASP A 142 -7.87 -14.28 -19.62
N PRO A 143 -8.92 -15.14 -19.72
CA PRO A 143 -8.73 -16.59 -19.85
C PRO A 143 -7.88 -17.01 -21.07
N GLU A 144 -7.65 -16.13 -22.05
CA GLU A 144 -6.77 -16.34 -23.20
C GLU A 144 -5.34 -15.81 -23.03
N GLY A 145 -5.00 -15.28 -21.84
CA GLY A 145 -3.63 -14.87 -21.47
C GLY A 145 -3.29 -13.40 -21.74
N GLY A 146 -4.29 -12.54 -21.94
CA GLY A 146 -4.16 -11.08 -21.94
C GLY A 146 -4.38 -10.42 -20.57
N ASN A 147 -4.10 -9.12 -20.49
CA ASN A 147 -4.51 -8.27 -19.38
C ASN A 147 -6.05 -8.18 -19.45
N GLY A 148 -6.75 -8.75 -18.47
CA GLY A 148 -8.21 -8.74 -18.45
C GLY A 148 -8.77 -7.30 -18.44
N ILE A 149 -10.07 -7.16 -18.70
CA ILE A 149 -10.74 -5.87 -18.64
C ILE A 149 -11.00 -5.53 -17.18
N LYS A 150 -10.53 -4.36 -16.73
CA LYS A 150 -10.79 -3.89 -15.37
C LYS A 150 -12.28 -3.59 -15.22
N MET A 151 -12.88 -4.06 -14.14
CA MET A 151 -14.28 -3.83 -13.82
C MET A 151 -14.40 -2.99 -12.55
N ALA A 152 -15.53 -2.32 -12.41
CA ALA A 152 -15.86 -1.62 -11.18
C ALA A 152 -16.02 -2.61 -10.00
N TYR A 153 -15.56 -2.17 -8.85
CA TYR A 153 -15.78 -2.73 -7.53
C TYR A 153 -16.58 -1.71 -6.70
N ASP A 154 -17.67 -2.19 -6.09
CA ASP A 154 -18.53 -1.33 -5.27
C ASP A 154 -17.98 -1.27 -3.83
N ALA A 155 -17.32 -0.16 -3.51
CA ALA A 155 -16.82 0.14 -2.17
C ALA A 155 -17.67 1.22 -1.47
N SER A 156 -18.91 1.45 -1.91
CA SER A 156 -19.78 2.50 -1.33
C SER A 156 -20.13 2.29 0.15
N GLY A 157 -19.90 1.09 0.68
CA GLY A 157 -20.03 0.78 2.10
C GLY A 157 -18.86 1.23 2.98
N PHE A 158 -17.78 1.75 2.38
CA PHE A 158 -16.55 2.15 3.06
C PHE A 158 -16.32 3.65 2.99
N THR A 159 -15.45 4.14 3.87
CA THR A 159 -15.05 5.55 3.96
C THR A 159 -13.67 5.81 3.37
N GLY A 160 -12.83 4.78 3.24
CA GLY A 160 -11.52 4.92 2.62
C GLY A 160 -10.76 3.61 2.44
N VAL A 161 -9.51 3.78 2.00
CA VAL A 161 -8.48 2.73 2.03
C VAL A 161 -7.44 3.09 3.07
N VAL A 162 -7.03 2.12 3.88
CA VAL A 162 -5.87 2.23 4.78
C VAL A 162 -4.76 1.35 4.26
N LEU A 163 -3.51 1.78 4.44
CA LEU A 163 -2.32 1.01 4.12
C LEU A 163 -1.17 1.31 5.07
N ARG A 164 -0.18 0.43 5.12
CA ARG A 164 1.17 0.72 5.61
C ARG A 164 2.07 1.05 4.42
N ALA A 165 2.93 2.05 4.55
CA ALA A 165 3.98 2.34 3.58
C ALA A 165 5.26 2.83 4.26
N LYS A 166 6.40 2.58 3.61
CA LYS A 166 7.72 3.15 3.93
C LYS A 166 8.52 3.32 2.64
N GLY A 167 9.59 4.08 2.66
CA GLY A 167 10.45 4.29 1.50
C GLY A 167 11.06 5.68 1.46
N ASN A 168 11.61 6.04 0.30
CA ASN A 168 12.19 7.35 0.09
C ASN A 168 11.20 8.33 -0.58
N GLY A 169 11.33 9.60 -0.22
CA GLY A 169 10.64 10.69 -0.90
C GLY A 169 9.12 10.67 -0.74
N GLN A 170 8.41 10.96 -1.82
CA GLN A 170 6.95 10.99 -1.84
C GLN A 170 6.41 10.19 -3.01
N ILE A 171 5.26 9.56 -2.78
CA ILE A 171 4.48 8.87 -3.82
C ILE A 171 3.08 9.45 -3.87
N ARG A 172 2.42 9.32 -5.02
CA ARG A 172 0.98 9.58 -5.13
C ARG A 172 0.25 8.25 -5.06
N ALA A 173 -0.57 8.10 -4.02
CA ALA A 173 -1.51 7.01 -3.89
C ALA A 173 -2.85 7.43 -4.52
N ALA A 174 -3.21 6.80 -5.63
CA ALA A 174 -4.40 7.08 -6.41
C ALA A 174 -5.41 5.94 -6.27
N VAL A 175 -6.68 6.31 -6.10
CA VAL A 175 -7.81 5.38 -6.21
C VAL A 175 -8.53 5.71 -7.50
N GLN A 176 -8.44 4.80 -8.45
CA GLN A 176 -8.98 4.98 -9.79
C GLN A 176 -10.45 4.60 -9.81
N ILE A 177 -11.27 5.41 -10.50
CA ILE A 177 -12.67 5.09 -10.78
C ILE A 177 -12.87 4.88 -12.29
N GLU A 178 -13.98 4.26 -12.69
CA GLU A 178 -14.32 4.03 -14.10
C GLU A 178 -14.17 5.32 -14.95
N ALA A 179 -14.56 6.47 -14.40
CA ALA A 179 -14.48 7.78 -15.04
C ALA A 179 -13.05 8.36 -15.18
N THR A 180 -12.03 7.71 -14.63
CA THR A 180 -10.62 8.11 -14.71
C THR A 180 -9.73 7.02 -15.34
N ILE A 181 -10.32 6.04 -16.00
CA ILE A 181 -9.63 4.94 -16.69
C ILE A 181 -9.98 5.00 -18.20
N PRO A 182 -9.02 4.77 -19.12
CA PRO A 182 -9.29 4.70 -20.55
C PRO A 182 -10.26 3.56 -20.94
N PRO A 183 -11.06 3.70 -22.01
CA PRO A 183 -11.98 2.66 -22.46
C PRO A 183 -11.33 1.31 -22.78
N GLU A 184 -10.10 1.31 -23.31
CA GLU A 184 -9.31 0.12 -23.59
C GLU A 184 -8.93 -0.68 -22.33
N GLU A 185 -8.94 -0.03 -21.16
CA GLU A 185 -8.69 -0.66 -19.86
C GLU A 185 -9.98 -0.92 -19.08
N GLY A 186 -11.16 -0.65 -19.65
CA GLY A 186 -12.46 -0.88 -19.02
C GLY A 186 -13.11 0.34 -18.37
N GLY A 187 -12.57 1.54 -18.58
CA GLY A 187 -13.15 2.78 -18.08
C GLY A 187 -13.96 3.59 -19.11
N THR A 188 -14.20 4.86 -18.80
CA THR A 188 -14.96 5.79 -19.67
C THR A 188 -14.22 7.08 -20.00
N CYS A 189 -12.99 7.25 -19.52
CA CYS A 189 -12.22 8.47 -19.74
C CYS A 189 -11.56 8.47 -21.12
N ALA A 190 -12.03 9.32 -22.04
CA ALA A 190 -11.54 9.31 -23.42
C ALA A 190 -10.12 9.86 -23.62
N MET A 191 -9.67 10.78 -22.75
CA MET A 191 -8.36 11.43 -22.84
C MET A 191 -8.00 12.11 -21.52
N ASP A 192 -6.69 12.30 -21.29
CA ASP A 192 -6.12 12.99 -20.14
C ASP A 192 -6.74 12.51 -18.81
N CYS A 193 -6.58 11.22 -18.52
CA CYS A 193 -7.26 10.58 -17.39
C CYS A 193 -6.52 10.81 -16.08
N ASP A 194 -7.04 11.71 -15.26
CA ASP A 194 -6.45 12.14 -13.98
C ASP A 194 -7.16 11.44 -12.81
N PRO A 195 -6.56 10.41 -12.18
CA PRO A 195 -7.20 9.69 -11.09
C PRO A 195 -7.19 10.48 -9.77
N HIS A 196 -8.22 10.24 -8.96
CA HIS A 196 -8.32 10.82 -7.63
C HIS A 196 -7.28 10.19 -6.70
N GLY A 197 -6.66 10.99 -5.84
CA GLY A 197 -5.60 10.48 -4.97
C GLY A 197 -5.06 11.51 -3.99
N LYS A 198 -4.11 11.06 -3.17
CA LYS A 198 -3.38 11.86 -2.18
C LYS A 198 -1.87 11.62 -2.33
N VAL A 199 -1.06 12.61 -1.95
CA VAL A 199 0.39 12.45 -1.82
C VAL A 199 0.71 11.86 -0.45
N LEU A 200 1.54 10.82 -0.43
CA LEU A 200 2.09 10.23 0.78
C LEU A 200 3.56 10.64 0.90
N LEU A 201 3.93 11.19 2.05
CA LEU A 201 5.32 11.50 2.40
C LEU A 201 5.88 10.29 3.14
N LEU A 202 6.87 9.63 2.55
CA LEU A 202 7.42 8.39 3.09
C LEU A 202 8.62 8.68 4.00
N SER A 203 8.84 7.79 4.96
CA SER A 203 10.06 7.69 5.75
C SER A 203 10.64 6.28 5.66
N ASP A 204 11.81 6.07 6.25
CA ASP A 204 12.44 4.75 6.36
C ASP A 204 11.69 3.79 7.30
N GLU A 205 10.75 4.31 8.10
CA GLU A 205 9.93 3.55 9.02
C GLU A 205 8.52 3.28 8.45
N TRP A 206 7.93 2.15 8.85
CA TRP A 206 6.56 1.80 8.49
C TRP A 206 5.56 2.77 9.14
N GLN A 207 4.84 3.52 8.29
CA GLN A 207 3.77 4.42 8.71
C GLN A 207 2.45 3.93 8.16
N GLN A 208 1.35 4.16 8.90
CA GLN A 208 0.01 3.93 8.37
C GLN A 208 -0.49 5.21 7.69
N PHE A 209 -1.07 5.06 6.50
CA PHE A 209 -1.67 6.14 5.73
C PHE A 209 -3.14 5.83 5.46
N THR A 210 -3.93 6.90 5.30
CA THR A 210 -5.33 6.80 4.92
C THR A 210 -5.62 7.55 3.62
N LEU A 211 -6.43 6.92 2.79
CA LEU A 211 -7.02 7.47 1.56
C LEU A 211 -8.51 7.64 1.81
N THR A 212 -8.89 8.63 2.62
CA THR A 212 -10.29 8.95 2.90
C THR A 212 -10.97 9.44 1.63
N PHE A 213 -12.06 8.80 1.23
CA PHE A 213 -12.70 9.00 -0.07
C PHE A 213 -13.15 10.44 -0.33
N ASP A 214 -13.62 11.16 0.70
CA ASP A 214 -14.04 12.56 0.59
C ASP A 214 -12.86 13.56 0.52
N GLN A 215 -11.63 13.10 0.74
CA GLN A 215 -10.40 13.87 0.65
C GLN A 215 -9.61 13.58 -0.63
N LEU A 216 -10.02 12.59 -1.43
CA LEU A 216 -9.35 12.27 -2.68
C LEU A 216 -9.71 13.29 -3.76
N ASN A 217 -8.68 13.83 -4.41
CA ASN A 217 -8.83 14.85 -5.44
C ASN A 217 -8.01 14.50 -6.68
N GLN A 218 -8.51 14.88 -7.86
CA GLN A 218 -7.71 14.93 -9.08
C GLN A 218 -6.61 16.00 -8.96
N GLU A 219 -5.51 15.85 -9.69
CA GLU A 219 -4.43 16.83 -9.70
C GLU A 219 -4.78 18.09 -10.51
N GLY A 220 -5.81 18.00 -11.37
CA GLY A 220 -6.34 19.11 -12.17
C GLY A 220 -5.64 19.28 -13.52
N TRP A 221 -4.84 18.30 -13.97
CA TRP A 221 -4.21 18.32 -15.29
C TRP A 221 -5.08 17.65 -16.37
N GLY A 222 -6.03 16.80 -15.98
CA GLY A 222 -6.82 15.99 -16.88
C GLY A 222 -8.32 16.30 -16.93
N THR A 223 -9.07 15.41 -17.58
CA THR A 223 -10.53 15.48 -17.69
C THR A 223 -11.17 15.41 -16.30
N PRO A 224 -11.99 16.41 -15.89
CA PRO A 224 -12.66 16.38 -14.60
C PRO A 224 -13.61 15.18 -14.46
N ALA A 225 -13.52 14.48 -13.34
CA ALA A 225 -14.35 13.34 -12.98
C ALA A 225 -14.94 13.54 -11.59
N VAL A 226 -16.19 13.13 -11.38
CA VAL A 226 -16.83 13.15 -10.06
C VAL A 226 -16.49 11.84 -9.35
N TRP A 227 -16.00 11.93 -8.12
CA TRP A 227 -15.75 10.77 -7.28
C TRP A 227 -17.00 9.89 -7.10
N ASP A 228 -16.84 8.58 -7.25
CA ASP A 228 -17.89 7.58 -7.04
C ASP A 228 -17.29 6.28 -6.48
N ALA A 229 -17.49 6.04 -5.18
CA ALA A 229 -16.99 4.86 -4.49
C ALA A 229 -17.64 3.54 -4.95
N SER A 230 -18.76 3.58 -5.68
CA SER A 230 -19.36 2.39 -6.28
C SER A 230 -18.67 1.97 -7.59
N LYS A 231 -17.73 2.80 -8.07
CA LYS A 231 -17.08 2.69 -9.38
C LYS A 231 -15.56 2.58 -9.29
N ILE A 232 -15.02 2.19 -8.13
CA ILE A 232 -13.57 2.01 -7.96
C ILE A 232 -13.09 0.87 -8.85
N VAL A 233 -11.97 1.06 -9.52
CA VAL A 233 -11.37 0.08 -10.43
C VAL A 233 -10.09 -0.50 -9.83
N GLY A 234 -9.23 0.36 -9.28
CA GLY A 234 -7.92 -0.05 -8.78
C GLY A 234 -7.26 0.99 -7.90
N ILE A 235 -6.15 0.61 -7.30
CA ILE A 235 -5.31 1.47 -6.44
C ILE A 235 -3.91 1.48 -7.04
N GLN A 236 -3.30 2.66 -7.15
CA GLN A 236 -1.95 2.83 -7.71
C GLN A 236 -1.07 3.65 -6.77
N PHE A 237 0.20 3.27 -6.68
CA PHE A 237 1.24 3.97 -5.93
C PHE A 237 2.32 4.41 -6.92
N LYS A 238 2.39 5.72 -7.17
CA LYS A 238 3.18 6.30 -8.26
C LYS A 238 4.28 7.22 -7.74
N ALA A 239 5.51 6.95 -8.17
CA ALA A 239 6.61 7.90 -8.09
C ALA A 239 6.61 8.82 -9.34
N ALA A 240 6.92 10.10 -9.13
CA ALA A 240 6.98 11.07 -10.22
C ALA A 240 8.24 10.90 -11.09
N LYS A 241 8.22 11.45 -12.30
CA LYS A 241 9.41 11.56 -13.15
C LYS A 241 10.58 12.24 -12.44
N ASN A 242 11.79 12.02 -12.94
CA ASN A 242 13.06 12.56 -12.42
C ASN A 242 13.30 12.24 -10.93
N THR A 243 12.71 11.14 -10.45
CA THR A 243 12.85 10.67 -9.07
C THR A 243 13.41 9.26 -9.10
N GLU A 244 14.39 8.99 -8.25
CA GLU A 244 14.77 7.64 -7.87
C GLU A 244 13.88 7.22 -6.71
N PHE A 245 13.20 6.08 -6.84
CA PHE A 245 12.25 5.60 -5.84
C PHE A 245 12.64 4.19 -5.36
N ASP A 246 12.37 3.97 -4.09
CA ASP A 246 12.47 2.73 -3.33
C ASP A 246 11.40 2.82 -2.24
N PHE A 247 10.29 2.11 -2.44
CA PHE A 247 9.18 2.14 -1.48
C PHE A 247 8.47 0.80 -1.38
N TRP A 248 7.83 0.63 -0.23
CA TRP A 248 7.11 -0.56 0.17
C TRP A 248 5.67 -0.21 0.51
N VAL A 249 4.75 -1.11 0.21
CA VAL A 249 3.36 -1.07 0.68
C VAL A 249 2.98 -2.40 1.30
N ASP A 250 2.18 -2.35 2.36
CA ASP A 250 1.70 -3.53 3.10
C ASP A 250 0.36 -3.23 3.78
N GLU A 251 -0.34 -4.26 4.27
CA GLU A 251 -1.54 -4.18 5.10
C GLU A 251 -2.58 -3.22 4.50
N ILE A 252 -3.05 -3.53 3.29
CA ILE A 252 -3.93 -2.67 2.50
C ILE A 252 -5.37 -3.17 2.66
N GLY A 253 -6.28 -2.30 3.08
CA GLY A 253 -7.67 -2.67 3.31
C GLY A 253 -8.65 -1.53 3.23
N LEU A 254 -9.93 -1.87 3.14
CA LEU A 254 -11.04 -0.93 3.19
C LEU A 254 -11.48 -0.70 4.65
N TYR A 255 -11.88 0.52 4.99
CA TYR A 255 -12.36 0.88 6.34
C TYR A 255 -13.55 1.84 6.33
#